data_AF-K9PKE2-F1
#
_entry.id   AF-K9PKE2-F1
#
_cell.length_a   1.000
_cell.length_b   1.000
_cell.length_c   1.000
_cell.angle_alpha   90.00
_cell.angle_beta   90.00
_cell.angle_gamma   90.00
#
_symmetry.space_group_name_H-M   'P 1'
#
loop_
_entity.id
_entity.type
_entity.pdbx_description
1 polymer ?
#
loop_
_entity_poly.entity_id
_entity_poly.type
_entity_poly.pdbx_seq_one_letter_code
_entity_poly.pdbx_strand_id
1 'polypeptide(L)'
;MLSINLDKETEKYLVEILAQEKTTSIELIKRLLREHLATLQSRKTVLERMGGYPEYLLNGPSDLSDRDVRRKLIGQDIHDEQIGIIPNAVRPIHISMNKENQQIPEK
;
A
#
# COMPACT_ATOMS: atom_id res chain seq x y z
N MET A 1 -26.93 21.03 7.14
CA MET A 1 -26.18 21.88 6.19
C MET A 1 -25.00 22.47 6.94
N LEU A 2 -23.79 22.40 6.37
CA LEU A 2 -22.63 23.07 6.93
C LEU A 2 -22.71 24.57 6.57
N SER A 3 -22.65 25.46 7.55
CA SER A 3 -22.52 26.90 7.33
C SER A 3 -21.06 27.31 7.43
N ILE A 4 -20.58 28.07 6.45
CA ILE A 4 -19.21 28.59 6.40
C ILE A 4 -19.33 30.10 6.60
N ASN A 5 -18.65 30.62 7.62
CA ASN A 5 -18.52 32.05 7.82
C ASN A 5 -17.22 32.50 7.14
N LEU A 6 -17.36 33.40 6.16
CA LEU A 6 -16.21 34.05 5.52
C LEU A 6 -16.00 35.42 6.16
N ASP A 7 -14.74 35.82 6.28
CA ASP A 7 -14.39 37.19 6.59
C ASP A 7 -14.62 38.10 5.36
N LYS A 8 -14.64 39.41 5.59
CA LYS A 8 -14.97 40.40 4.56
C LYS A 8 -14.00 40.40 3.39
N GLU A 9 -12.73 40.07 3.63
CA GLU A 9 -11.71 40.03 2.58
C GLU A 9 -11.92 38.79 1.71
N THR A 10 -12.13 37.62 2.33
CA THR A 10 -12.39 36.38 1.57
C THR A 10 -13.72 36.42 0.81
N GLU A 11 -14.74 37.11 1.33
CA GLU A 11 -15.99 37.35 0.59
C GLU A 11 -15.76 38.16 -0.68
N LYS A 12 -14.87 39.17 -0.64
CA LYS A 12 -14.49 39.94 -1.82
C LYS A 12 -13.83 39.04 -2.87
N TYR A 13 -12.91 38.15 -2.46
CA TYR A 13 -12.29 37.19 -3.37
C TYR A 13 -13.32 36.26 -4.02
N LEU A 14 -14.29 35.77 -3.24
CA LEU A 14 -15.35 34.93 -3.77
C LEU A 14 -16.17 35.65 -4.86
N VAL A 15 -16.56 36.90 -4.63
CA VAL A 15 -17.31 37.69 -5.62
C VAL A 15 -16.51 37.90 -6.90
N GLU A 16 -15.21 38.21 -6.78
CA GLU A 16 -14.33 38.43 -7.91
C GLU A 16 -14.15 37.16 -8.77
N ILE A 17 -13.92 36.01 -8.13
CA ILE A 17 -13.79 34.72 -8.82
C ILE A 17 -15.09 34.36 -9.54
N LEU A 18 -16.25 34.55 -8.89
CA LEU A 18 -17.55 34.26 -9.49
C LEU A 18 -17.85 35.15 -10.70
N ALA A 19 -17.44 36.43 -10.65
CA ALA A 19 -17.58 37.35 -11.77
C ALA A 19 -16.74 36.93 -12.97
N GLN A 20 -15.54 36.40 -12.73
CA GLN A 20 -14.61 35.97 -13.79
C GLN A 20 -15.03 34.64 -14.42
N GLU A 21 -15.36 33.64 -13.59
CA GLU A 21 -15.65 32.28 -14.06
C GLU A 21 -17.10 32.09 -14.51
N LYS A 22 -18.02 33.02 -14.16
CA LYS A 22 -19.46 32.93 -14.45
C LYS A 22 -20.10 31.65 -13.90
N THR A 23 -19.64 31.19 -12.75
CA THR A 23 -20.12 29.98 -12.06
C THR A 23 -20.92 30.33 -10.81
N THR A 24 -21.49 29.32 -10.16
CA THR A 24 -22.15 29.48 -8.86
C THR A 24 -21.20 29.21 -7.70
N SER A 25 -21.43 29.85 -6.55
CA SER A 25 -20.62 29.64 -5.34
C SER A 25 -20.53 28.16 -4.94
N ILE A 26 -21.65 27.43 -5.02
CA ILE A 26 -21.72 26.01 -4.70
C ILE A 26 -20.82 25.18 -5.63
N GLU A 27 -20.85 25.48 -6.93
CA GLU A 27 -20.05 24.75 -7.92
C GLU A 27 -18.56 25.00 -7.73
N LEU A 28 -18.17 26.27 -7.51
CA LEU A 28 -16.81 26.66 -7.21
C LEU A 28 -16.29 25.93 -5.96
N ILE A 29 -17.05 25.94 -4.87
CA ILE A 29 -16.68 25.25 -3.62
C ILE A 29 -16.53 23.74 -3.87
N LYS A 30 -17.44 23.10 -4.60
CA LYS A 30 -17.33 21.68 -4.95
C LYS A 30 -16.09 21.37 -5.77
N ARG A 31 -15.67 22.27 -6.66
CA ARG A 31 -14.46 22.10 -7.47
C ARG A 31 -13.21 22.24 -6.61
N LEU A 32 -13.11 23.34 -5.84
CA LEU A 32 -11.98 23.61 -4.96
C LEU A 32 -11.78 22.51 -3.91
N LEU A 33 -12.85 21.98 -3.31
CA LEU A 33 -12.75 20.88 -2.36
C LEU A 33 -12.24 19.59 -3.01
N ARG A 34 -12.67 19.29 -4.23
CA ARG A 34 -12.18 18.11 -4.97
C ARG A 34 -10.70 18.25 -5.33
N GLU A 35 -10.30 19.42 -5.82
CA GLU A 35 -8.91 19.72 -6.16
C GLU A 35 -8.02 19.68 -4.91
N HIS A 36 -8.44 20.32 -3.83
CA HIS A 36 -7.70 20.33 -2.57
C HIS A 36 -7.61 18.93 -1.94
N LEU A 37 -8.68 18.14 -2.00
CA LEU A 37 -8.60 16.75 -1.53
C LEU A 37 -7.62 15.93 -2.38
N ALA A 38 -7.57 16.16 -3.68
CA ALA A 38 -6.61 15.51 -4.57
C ALA A 38 -5.16 15.95 -4.33
N THR A 39 -4.91 17.18 -3.86
CA THR A 39 -3.57 17.62 -3.46
C THR A 39 -3.15 17.06 -2.10
N LEU A 40 -4.10 16.91 -1.17
CA LEU A 40 -3.86 16.28 0.14
C LEU A 40 -3.60 14.78 0.03
N GLN A 41 -4.20 14.11 -0.96
CA GLN A 41 -3.85 12.74 -1.30
C GLN A 41 -2.43 12.75 -1.86
N SER A 42 -1.46 12.32 -1.04
CA SER A 42 -0.08 12.18 -1.49
C SER A 42 -0.09 11.36 -2.78
N ARG A 43 0.49 11.93 -3.85
CA ARG A 43 0.69 11.15 -5.06
C ARG A 43 1.60 10.00 -4.68
N LYS A 44 1.01 8.80 -4.54
CA LYS A 44 1.77 7.59 -4.24
C LYS A 44 2.94 7.53 -5.23
N THR A 45 4.14 7.49 -4.70
CA THR A 45 5.35 7.26 -5.47
C THR A 45 5.19 5.95 -6.26
N VAL A 46 5.96 5.79 -7.34
CA VAL A 46 5.93 4.53 -8.12
C VAL A 46 6.12 3.32 -7.21
N LEU A 47 7.00 3.42 -6.21
CA LEU A 47 7.21 2.39 -5.18
C LEU A 47 5.95 2.11 -4.36
N GLU A 48 5.29 3.13 -3.80
CA GLU A 48 4.06 2.95 -3.03
C GLU A 48 2.91 2.39 -3.87
N ARG A 49 2.87 2.71 -5.18
CA ARG A 49 1.92 2.09 -6.13
C ARG A 49 2.24 0.63 -6.39
N MET A 50 3.50 0.23 -6.31
CA MET A 50 3.98 -1.14 -6.49
C MET A 50 3.93 -1.99 -5.21
N GLY A 51 3.44 -1.44 -4.10
CA GLY A 51 3.34 -2.15 -2.82
C GLY A 51 4.39 -1.77 -1.78
N GLY A 52 5.17 -0.71 -2.02
CA GLY A 52 6.17 -0.19 -1.09
C GLY A 52 7.60 -0.50 -1.52
N TYR A 53 8.54 -0.33 -0.59
CA TYR A 53 9.93 -0.67 -0.81
C TYR A 53 10.12 -2.18 -0.66
N PRO A 54 10.60 -2.90 -1.69
CA PRO A 54 10.84 -4.34 -1.58
C PRO A 54 11.88 -4.63 -0.50
N GLU A 55 11.50 -5.43 0.51
CA GLU A 55 12.30 -5.74 1.71
C GLU A 55 13.68 -6.32 1.37
N TYR A 56 13.82 -6.99 0.22
CA TYR A 56 15.02 -7.76 -0.17
C TYR A 56 15.66 -7.30 -1.49
N LEU A 57 15.34 -6.12 -2.02
CA LEU A 57 15.86 -5.70 -3.33
C LEU A 57 17.32 -5.21 -3.28
N LEU A 58 17.67 -4.39 -2.28
CA LEU A 58 19.05 -3.90 -2.08
C LEU A 58 19.79 -4.66 -0.99
N ASN A 59 19.05 -5.27 -0.06
CA ASN A 59 19.59 -6.25 0.87
C ASN A 59 19.53 -7.59 0.16
N GLY A 60 20.57 -7.89 -0.60
CA GLY A 60 20.74 -9.19 -1.26
C GLY A 60 20.47 -10.35 -0.29
N PRO A 61 19.95 -11.46 -0.80
CA PRO A 61 19.16 -12.40 -0.04
C PRO A 61 19.93 -13.17 1.04
N SER A 62 19.23 -13.45 2.15
CA SER A 62 19.51 -14.59 3.04
C SER A 62 18.83 -15.89 2.57
N ASP A 63 18.25 -15.90 1.36
CA ASP A 63 17.50 -17.01 0.77
C ASP A 63 17.99 -17.38 -0.66
N LEU A 64 17.37 -18.40 -1.25
CA LEU A 64 17.76 -19.13 -2.47
C LEU A 64 17.81 -18.28 -3.77
N SER A 65 17.66 -16.96 -3.71
CA SER A 65 17.71 -16.12 -4.90
C SER A 65 19.13 -15.91 -5.44
N ASP A 66 20.17 -16.01 -4.60
CA ASP A 66 21.55 -16.13 -5.07
C ASP A 66 21.84 -17.56 -5.57
N ARG A 67 22.39 -17.67 -6.79
CA ARG A 67 22.76 -18.94 -7.41
C ARG A 67 23.79 -19.69 -6.56
N ASP A 68 24.75 -19.00 -5.95
CA ASP A 68 25.79 -19.63 -5.14
C ASP A 68 25.24 -20.15 -3.81
N VAL A 69 24.37 -19.38 -3.15
CA VAL A 69 23.63 -19.82 -1.95
C VAL A 69 22.72 -21.01 -2.27
N ARG A 70 21.99 -20.96 -3.40
CA ARG A 70 21.13 -22.05 -3.86
C ARG A 70 21.90 -23.33 -4.13
N ARG A 71 23.05 -23.26 -4.83
CA ARG A 71 23.89 -24.44 -5.07
C ARG A 71 24.40 -25.05 -3.77
N LYS A 72 24.77 -24.23 -2.79
CA LYS A 72 25.28 -24.69 -1.50
C LYS A 72 24.21 -25.42 -0.69
N LEU A 73 23.01 -24.86 -0.58
CA LEU A 73 21.90 -25.48 0.14
C LEU A 73 21.43 -26.79 -0.54
N ILE A 74 21.26 -26.79 -1.87
CA ILE A 74 20.91 -28.02 -2.61
C ILE A 74 21.99 -29.10 -2.44
N GLY A 75 23.27 -28.71 -2.44
CA GLY A 75 24.37 -29.65 -2.21
C GLY A 75 24.38 -30.25 -0.81
N GLN A 76 23.98 -29.48 0.20
CA GLN A 76 23.83 -29.95 1.58
C GLN A 76 22.65 -30.93 1.70
N ASP A 77 21.49 -30.59 1.14
CA ASP A 77 20.31 -31.46 1.15
C ASP A 77 20.60 -32.82 0.49
N ILE A 78 21.29 -32.83 -0.66
CA ILE A 78 21.68 -34.06 -1.37
C ILE A 78 22.69 -34.90 -0.56
N HIS A 79 23.61 -34.26 0.14
CA HIS A 79 24.59 -34.95 0.98
C HIS A 79 23.93 -35.56 2.22
N ASP A 80 23.01 -34.84 2.86
CA ASP A 80 22.28 -35.30 4.04
C ASP A 80 21.34 -36.47 3.68
N GLU A 81 20.75 -36.46 2.49
CA GLU A 81 19.95 -37.56 1.92
C GLU A 81 20.80 -38.82 1.64
N GLN A 82 22.06 -38.65 1.23
CA GLN A 82 23.02 -39.76 1.04
C GLN A 82 23.57 -40.34 2.36
N ILE A 83 23.61 -39.54 3.44
CA ILE A 83 24.07 -39.98 4.77
C ILE A 83 22.91 -40.53 5.64
N GLY A 84 21.67 -40.50 5.15
CA GLY A 84 20.53 -41.06 5.87
C GLY A 84 20.11 -40.25 7.10
N ILE A 85 20.52 -38.98 7.18
CA ILE A 85 19.98 -38.04 8.17
C ILE A 85 18.71 -37.49 7.56
N ILE A 86 17.55 -38.08 7.86
CA ILE A 86 16.26 -37.49 7.47
C ILE A 86 15.99 -36.30 8.38
N PRO A 87 16.00 -35.04 7.92
CA PRO A 87 15.42 -33.96 8.69
C PRO A 87 13.92 -33.95 8.41
N ASN A 88 13.13 -34.34 9.41
CA ASN A 88 11.72 -34.00 9.47
C ASN A 88 11.53 -32.49 9.20
N ALA A 89 11.07 -32.11 8.01
CA ALA A 89 10.27 -30.91 7.79
C ALA A 89 9.82 -30.82 6.31
N VAL A 90 8.66 -31.39 6.01
CA VAL A 90 7.74 -30.69 5.12
C VAL A 90 7.47 -29.36 5.82
N ARG A 91 8.15 -28.28 5.45
CA ARG A 91 7.74 -26.94 5.89
C ARG A 91 6.38 -26.70 5.23
N PRO A 92 5.27 -26.59 5.98
CA PRO A 92 4.02 -26.21 5.37
C PRO A 92 4.22 -24.80 4.82
N ILE A 93 3.82 -24.61 3.56
CA ILE A 93 3.71 -23.29 2.95
C ILE A 93 2.76 -22.50 3.85
N HIS A 94 3.29 -21.57 4.64
CA HIS A 94 2.46 -20.70 5.46
C HIS A 94 1.82 -19.66 4.53
N ILE A 95 0.76 -20.07 3.84
CA ILE A 95 -0.14 -19.14 3.16
C ILE A 95 -0.85 -18.40 4.30
N SER A 96 -0.43 -17.15 4.56
CA SER A 96 -1.17 -16.25 5.44
C SER A 96 -2.55 -15.99 4.84
N MET A 97 -3.51 -16.82 5.23
CA MET A 97 -4.94 -16.57 4.99
C MET A 97 -5.38 -15.45 5.94
N ASN A 98 -6.03 -14.43 5.38
CA ASN A 98 -6.62 -13.30 6.09
C ASN A 98 -7.55 -13.78 7.22
N LYS A 99 -7.40 -13.15 8.39
CA LYS A 99 -8.27 -13.36 9.56
C LYS A 99 -9.62 -12.68 9.35
N GLU A 100 -10.50 -13.24 8.54
CA GLU A 100 -11.92 -12.88 8.57
C GLU A 100 -12.79 -14.13 8.47
N ASN A 101 -13.71 -14.27 9.43
CA ASN A 101 -14.80 -15.25 9.55
C ASN A 101 -14.48 -16.59 10.23
N GLN A 102 -14.27 -16.54 11.55
CA GLN A 102 -14.69 -17.63 12.44
C GLN A 102 -15.92 -17.18 13.24
N GLN A 103 -17.11 -17.61 12.82
CA GLN A 103 -18.22 -17.82 13.74
C GLN A 103 -19.22 -18.80 13.11
N ILE A 104 -19.19 -20.06 13.55
CA ILE A 104 -20.33 -20.98 13.42
C ILE A 104 -20.45 -21.74 14.76
N PRO A 105 -21.64 -21.80 15.38
CA PRO A 105 -21.82 -22.31 16.74
C PRO A 105 -21.87 -23.84 16.79
N GLU A 106 -21.37 -24.39 17.90
CA GLU A 106 -21.49 -25.80 18.26
C GLU A 106 -22.96 -26.19 18.49
N LYS A 107 -23.31 -27.40 18.06
CA LYS A 107 -24.54 -28.11 18.42
C LYS A 107 -24.17 -29.39 19.14
#